data_AF-A0A1B0ZXH5-F1
#
_entry.id   AF-A0A1B0ZXH5-F1
#
_cell.length_a   1.000
_cell.length_b   1.000
_cell.length_c   1.000
_cell.angle_alpha   90.00
_cell.angle_beta   90.00
_cell.angle_gamma   90.00
#
_symmetry.space_group_name_H-M   'P 1'
#
loop_
_entity.id
_entity.type
_entity.pdbx_description
1 polymer ?
#
loop_
_entity_poly.entity_id
_entity_poly.type
_entity_poly.pdbx_seq_one_letter_code
_entity_poly.pdbx_strand_id
1 'polypeptide(L)'
;MSDDFELDTDDLKRRMDGAMANLRTEFASLRTGRGSASMLDPVMVDAYGSMTPINQVGTVNVPEPRMVTINVWDKSLVGKVEKAIRESGLGINPQLNGTIIMLPIPELNEERRRELTKVAGQYAEHARVSVRNVRRDGMDQIKKAKADGMSEDDQKFWESEVQDLTDAMIKAVDEALENKQAEIMQV
;
A
#
# COMPACT_ATOMS: atom_id res chain seq x y z
N MET A 1 -12.72 -40.65 20.48
CA MET A 1 -12.31 -40.06 19.19
C MET A 1 -11.84 -38.68 19.54
N SER A 2 -10.52 -38.53 19.69
CA SER A 2 -9.90 -37.22 19.87
C SER A 2 -10.00 -36.53 18.52
N ASP A 3 -10.95 -35.62 18.39
CA ASP A 3 -10.98 -34.71 17.25
C ASP A 3 -9.65 -33.94 17.29
N ASP A 4 -8.78 -34.23 16.32
CA ASP A 4 -7.49 -33.59 16.15
C ASP A 4 -7.79 -32.11 15.93
N PHE A 5 -7.54 -31.29 16.95
CA PHE A 5 -7.70 -29.85 16.82
C PHE A 5 -6.58 -29.32 15.93
N GLU A 6 -6.89 -29.14 14.66
CA GLU A 6 -6.02 -28.45 13.72
C GLU A 6 -6.38 -26.96 13.75
N LEU A 7 -5.51 -26.15 14.34
CA LEU A 7 -5.64 -24.71 14.23
C LEU A 7 -5.37 -24.32 12.77
N ASP A 8 -6.32 -23.63 12.14
CA ASP A 8 -6.14 -23.12 10.78
C ASP A 8 -5.17 -21.93 10.79
N THR A 9 -3.87 -22.24 10.85
CA THR A 9 -2.79 -21.26 10.78
C THR A 9 -2.77 -20.53 9.43
N ASP A 10 -3.29 -21.17 8.38
CA ASP A 10 -3.43 -20.58 7.06
C ASP A 10 -4.51 -19.48 7.04
N ASP A 11 -5.64 -19.64 7.73
CA ASP A 11 -6.64 -18.56 7.87
C ASP A 11 -6.09 -17.39 8.68
N LEU A 12 -5.38 -17.66 9.79
CA LEU A 12 -4.73 -16.61 10.59
C LEU A 12 -3.72 -15.84 9.75
N LYS A 13 -2.87 -16.54 9.00
CA LYS A 13 -1.91 -15.93 8.09
C LYS A 13 -2.60 -15.12 7.01
N ARG A 14 -3.68 -15.64 6.38
CA ARG A 14 -4.44 -14.93 5.36
C ARG A 14 -5.07 -13.64 5.89
N ARG A 15 -5.58 -13.66 7.13
CA ARG A 15 -6.12 -12.45 7.80
C ARG A 15 -5.03 -11.43 8.09
N MET A 16 -3.87 -11.87 8.57
CA MET A 16 -2.72 -10.99 8.80
C MET A 16 -2.18 -10.41 7.48
N ASP A 17 -2.10 -11.22 6.42
CA ASP A 17 -1.71 -10.78 5.08
C ASP A 17 -2.69 -9.75 4.51
N GLY A 18 -3.98 -9.90 4.80
CA GLY A 18 -5.01 -8.90 4.49
C GLY A 18 -4.74 -7.55 5.16
N ALA A 19 -4.31 -7.55 6.43
CA ALA A 19 -3.92 -6.32 7.13
C ALA A 19 -2.69 -5.66 6.48
N MET A 20 -1.70 -6.46 6.05
CA MET A 20 -0.54 -5.97 5.32
C MET A 20 -0.88 -5.44 3.93
N ALA A 21 -1.79 -6.07 3.21
CA ALA A 21 -2.26 -5.61 1.90
C ALA A 21 -2.97 -4.26 2.00
N ASN A 22 -3.80 -4.09 3.04
CA ASN A 22 -4.43 -2.80 3.33
C ASN A 22 -3.37 -1.74 3.66
N LEU A 23 -2.40 -2.05 4.53
CA LEU A 23 -1.31 -1.13 4.86
C LEU A 23 -0.54 -0.68 3.59
N ARG A 24 -0.23 -1.61 2.68
CA ARG A 24 0.42 -1.30 1.41
C ARG A 24 -0.42 -0.38 0.53
N THR A 25 -1.73 -0.58 0.51
CA THR A 25 -2.67 0.26 -0.26
C THR A 25 -2.74 1.67 0.32
N GLU A 26 -2.80 1.81 1.65
CA GLU A 26 -2.76 3.10 2.33
C GLU A 26 -1.40 3.81 2.15
N PHE A 27 -0.29 3.06 2.15
CA PHE A 27 1.02 3.63 1.84
C PHE A 27 1.18 4.05 0.38
N ALA A 28 0.48 3.38 -0.55
CA ALA A 28 0.46 3.76 -1.96
C ALA A 28 -0.42 4.99 -2.20
N SER A 29 -1.47 5.20 -1.39
CA SER A 29 -2.34 6.39 -1.46
C SER A 29 -1.66 7.63 -0.86
N LEU A 30 -0.74 7.45 0.10
CA LEU A 30 0.09 8.50 0.66
C LEU A 30 1.00 9.13 -0.40
N ARG A 31 0.66 10.36 -0.80
CA ARG A 31 1.44 11.16 -1.75
C ARG A 31 2.67 11.75 -1.05
N THR A 32 3.77 11.00 -1.05
CA THR A 32 5.06 11.34 -0.41
C THR A 32 5.86 12.43 -1.12
N GLY A 33 5.30 13.07 -2.15
CA GLY A 33 6.03 14.03 -2.99
C GLY A 33 6.99 13.37 -3.97
N ARG A 34 6.96 12.03 -4.06
CA ARG A 34 7.67 11.27 -5.09
C ARG A 34 6.76 10.92 -6.25
N GLY A 35 7.37 10.82 -7.43
CA GLY A 35 6.80 10.29 -8.64
C GLY A 35 6.40 8.85 -8.43
N SER A 36 5.11 8.58 -8.54
CA SER A 36 4.60 7.21 -8.68
C SER A 36 3.63 7.17 -9.84
N ALA A 37 3.59 6.03 -10.53
CA ALA A 37 2.61 5.80 -11.57
C ALA A 37 1.17 5.84 -11.00
N SER A 38 0.99 5.42 -9.75
CA SER A 38 -0.31 5.37 -9.07
C SER A 38 -0.97 6.75 -8.90
N MET A 39 -0.21 7.85 -8.93
CA MET A 39 -0.81 9.20 -8.88
C MET A 39 -1.68 9.50 -10.10
N LEU A 40 -1.45 8.80 -11.21
CA LEU A 40 -2.12 8.99 -12.48
C LEU A 40 -3.30 8.02 -12.68
N ASP A 41 -3.47 7.03 -11.79
CA ASP A 41 -4.59 6.07 -11.84
C ASP A 41 -5.98 6.73 -11.89
N PRO A 42 -6.28 7.81 -11.13
CA PRO A 42 -7.59 8.46 -11.21
C PRO A 42 -7.75 9.36 -12.45
N VAL A 43 -6.72 9.55 -13.28
CA VAL A 43 -6.76 10.47 -14.42
C VAL A 43 -7.39 9.77 -15.62
N MET A 44 -8.55 10.30 -16.04
CA MET A 44 -9.27 9.85 -17.22
C MET A 44 -9.06 10.84 -18.37
N VAL A 45 -8.80 10.30 -19.56
CA VAL A 45 -8.53 11.04 -20.79
C VAL A 45 -9.63 10.75 -21.79
N ASP A 46 -10.15 11.77 -22.48
CA ASP A 46 -11.10 11.57 -23.59
C ASP A 46 -10.38 11.00 -24.83
N ALA A 47 -10.27 9.69 -24.94
CA ALA A 47 -9.75 9.02 -26.12
C ALA A 47 -10.91 8.64 -27.05
N TYR A 48 -10.85 9.13 -28.30
CA TYR A 48 -11.80 8.79 -29.36
C TYR A 48 -13.29 8.98 -28.99
N GLY A 49 -13.61 9.96 -28.12
CA GLY A 49 -14.99 10.26 -27.71
C GLY A 49 -15.45 9.50 -26.47
N SER A 50 -14.54 8.80 -25.78
CA SER A 50 -14.82 8.04 -24.56
C SER A 50 -13.77 8.29 -23.47
N MET A 51 -14.20 8.35 -22.22
CA MET A 51 -13.29 8.52 -21.08
C MET A 51 -12.53 7.22 -20.83
N THR A 52 -11.23 7.25 -21.09
CA THR A 52 -10.32 6.12 -20.99
C THR A 52 -9.23 6.45 -19.97
N PRO A 53 -8.86 5.55 -19.05
CA PRO A 53 -7.81 5.84 -18.08
C PRO A 53 -6.44 6.03 -18.76
N ILE A 54 -5.62 6.90 -18.17
CA ILE A 54 -4.37 7.35 -18.78
C ILE A 54 -3.34 6.23 -19.03
N ASN A 55 -3.42 5.15 -18.25
CA ASN A 55 -2.59 3.94 -18.38
C ASN A 55 -2.88 3.13 -19.66
N GLN A 56 -4.02 3.36 -20.33
CA GLN A 56 -4.37 2.69 -21.58
C GLN A 56 -4.03 3.52 -22.83
N VAL A 57 -3.74 4.81 -22.67
CA VAL A 57 -3.37 5.72 -23.77
C VAL A 57 -1.86 5.99 -23.85
N GLY A 58 -1.11 5.56 -22.84
CA GLY A 58 0.34 5.73 -22.80
C GLY A 58 1.02 4.93 -21.69
N THR A 59 2.34 4.90 -21.75
CA THR A 59 3.19 4.23 -20.76
C THR A 59 3.72 5.25 -19.77
N VAL A 60 3.41 5.06 -18.48
CA VAL A 60 3.93 5.88 -17.39
C VAL A 60 5.29 5.33 -16.94
N ASN A 61 6.29 6.20 -16.85
CA ASN A 61 7.61 5.91 -16.35
C ASN A 61 7.98 6.90 -15.25
N VAL A 62 8.77 6.46 -14.29
CA VAL A 62 9.32 7.31 -13.22
C VAL A 62 10.84 7.27 -13.34
N PRO A 63 11.45 8.09 -14.23
CA PRO A 63 12.90 8.13 -14.38
C PRO A 63 13.58 8.64 -13.12
N GLU A 64 12.96 9.59 -12.42
CA GLU A 64 13.48 10.18 -11.20
C GLU A 64 12.35 10.35 -10.17
N PRO A 65 12.66 10.35 -8.86
CA PRO A 65 11.65 10.54 -7.83
C PRO A 65 10.88 11.85 -7.93
N ARG A 66 11.38 12.85 -8.66
CA ARG A 66 10.79 14.18 -8.77
C ARG A 66 10.17 14.45 -10.14
N MET A 67 10.17 13.44 -11.00
CA MET A 67 9.73 13.56 -12.37
C MET A 67 9.03 12.28 -12.82
N VAL A 68 7.76 12.40 -13.18
CA VAL A 68 7.03 11.33 -13.86
C VAL A 68 6.98 11.67 -15.35
N THR A 69 7.26 10.70 -16.20
CA THR A 69 7.13 10.85 -17.65
C THR A 69 6.05 9.93 -18.19
N ILE A 70 5.25 10.42 -19.12
CA ILE A 70 4.20 9.65 -19.77
C ILE A 70 4.51 9.65 -21.25
N ASN A 71 4.73 8.47 -21.82
CA ASN A 71 4.91 8.31 -23.26
C ASN A 71 3.56 7.95 -23.88
N VAL A 72 2.93 8.93 -24.55
CA VAL A 72 1.64 8.75 -25.20
C VAL A 72 1.85 8.06 -26.54
N TRP A 73 1.10 6.98 -26.81
CA TRP A 73 1.28 6.19 -28.03
C TRP A 73 0.76 6.93 -29.27
N ASP A 74 -0.29 7.72 -29.13
CA ASP A 74 -0.88 8.52 -30.20
C ASP A 74 -0.61 10.02 -29.97
N LYS A 75 0.09 10.65 -30.93
CA LYS A 75 0.37 12.10 -30.94
C LYS A 75 -0.90 12.96 -30.91
N SER A 76 -2.00 12.49 -31.47
CA SER A 76 -3.28 13.22 -31.50
C SER A 76 -3.91 13.34 -30.11
N LEU A 77 -3.61 12.40 -29.20
CA LEU A 77 -4.13 12.37 -27.84
C LEU A 77 -3.29 13.19 -26.86
N VAL A 78 -2.05 13.57 -27.21
CA VAL A 78 -1.12 14.29 -26.32
C VAL A 78 -1.76 15.54 -25.69
N GLY A 79 -2.44 16.37 -26.49
CA GLY A 79 -3.11 17.58 -25.97
C GLY A 79 -4.30 17.28 -25.06
N LYS A 80 -4.99 16.15 -25.29
CA LYS A 80 -6.08 15.71 -24.41
C LYS A 80 -5.55 15.16 -23.09
N VAL A 81 -4.42 14.43 -23.13
CA VAL A 81 -3.73 13.93 -21.92
C VAL A 81 -3.20 15.10 -21.08
N GLU A 82 -2.57 16.10 -21.70
CA GLU A 82 -2.12 17.33 -21.01
C GLU A 82 -3.26 18.00 -20.26
N LYS A 83 -4.40 18.20 -20.96
CA LYS A 83 -5.58 18.83 -20.39
C LYS A 83 -6.17 18.01 -19.24
N ALA A 84 -6.30 16.69 -19.41
CA ALA A 84 -6.78 15.80 -18.37
C ALA A 84 -5.93 15.85 -17.10
N ILE A 85 -4.60 15.89 -17.24
CA ILE A 85 -3.69 16.00 -16.09
C ILE A 85 -3.85 17.36 -15.39
N ARG A 86 -3.97 18.45 -16.15
CA ARG A 86 -4.21 19.78 -15.56
C ARG A 86 -5.55 19.86 -14.82
N GLU A 87 -6.59 19.22 -15.36
CA GLU A 87 -7.95 19.20 -14.79
C GLU A 87 -8.13 18.18 -13.67
N SER A 88 -7.27 17.17 -13.56
CA SER A 88 -7.34 16.12 -12.54
C SER A 88 -7.13 16.58 -11.10
N GLY A 89 -6.82 17.87 -10.89
CA GLY A 89 -6.64 18.45 -9.55
C GLY A 89 -5.32 18.04 -8.88
N LEU A 90 -4.40 17.41 -9.61
CA LEU A 90 -3.07 17.02 -9.09
C LEU A 90 -2.19 18.22 -8.73
N GLY A 91 -2.51 19.42 -9.25
CA GLY A 91 -1.73 20.64 -9.02
C GLY A 91 -0.35 20.63 -9.70
N ILE A 92 -0.15 19.72 -10.66
CA ILE A 92 1.10 19.57 -11.40
C ILE A 92 0.91 20.16 -12.79
N ASN A 93 1.89 20.95 -13.25
CA ASN A 93 1.87 21.50 -14.60
C ASN A 93 2.66 20.58 -15.56
N PRO A 94 2.02 19.90 -16.53
CA PRO A 94 2.71 19.06 -17.51
C PRO A 94 3.59 19.89 -18.45
N GLN A 95 4.76 19.35 -18.79
CA GLN A 95 5.66 19.85 -19.82
C GLN A 95 5.66 18.90 -21.01
N LEU A 96 5.42 19.42 -22.20
CA LEU A 96 5.31 18.64 -23.42
C LEU A 96 6.67 18.54 -24.13
N ASN A 97 7.07 17.33 -24.48
CA ASN A 97 8.22 17.04 -25.33
C ASN A 97 7.84 16.01 -26.41
N GLY A 98 7.15 16.48 -27.45
CA GLY A 98 6.67 15.64 -28.54
C GLY A 98 5.59 14.65 -28.06
N THR A 99 5.91 13.36 -27.99
CA THR A 99 5.02 12.30 -27.46
C THR A 99 5.18 12.08 -25.96
N ILE A 100 6.22 12.67 -25.34
CA ILE A 100 6.53 12.49 -23.94
C ILE A 100 6.01 13.69 -23.15
N ILE A 101 5.21 13.44 -22.12
CA ILE A 101 4.72 14.44 -21.17
C ILE A 101 5.50 14.28 -19.87
N MET A 102 6.18 15.33 -19.44
CA MET A 102 6.97 15.36 -18.22
C MET A 102 6.20 16.09 -17.12
N LEU A 103 6.12 15.49 -15.94
CA LEU A 103 5.38 15.97 -14.78
C LEU A 103 6.37 16.23 -13.64
N PRO A 104 6.87 17.48 -13.51
CA PRO A 104 7.72 17.84 -12.38
C PRO A 104 6.87 17.93 -11.11
N ILE A 105 7.26 17.20 -10.07
CA ILE A 105 6.53 17.20 -8.80
C ILE A 105 7.10 18.31 -7.91
N PRO A 106 6.27 19.23 -7.41
CA PRO A 106 6.72 20.27 -6.50
C PRO A 106 7.19 19.68 -5.16
N GLU A 107 8.14 20.34 -4.52
CA GLU A 107 8.63 19.93 -3.20
C GLU A 107 7.52 20.07 -2.16
N LEU A 108 7.40 19.06 -1.31
CA LEU A 108 6.65 19.18 -0.08
C LEU A 108 7.47 19.99 0.92
N ASN A 109 6.83 20.98 1.57
CA ASN A 109 7.43 21.69 2.69
C ASN A 109 7.68 20.73 3.88
N GLU A 110 8.59 21.11 4.78
CA GLU A 110 8.97 20.28 5.93
C GLU A 110 7.77 19.96 6.84
N GLU A 111 6.85 20.92 7.00
CA GLU A 111 5.63 20.76 7.78
C GLU A 111 4.72 19.66 7.21
N ARG A 112 4.49 19.64 5.89
CA ARG A 112 3.67 18.59 5.25
C ARG A 112 4.34 17.23 5.32
N ARG A 113 5.67 17.16 5.24
CA ARG A 113 6.40 15.90 5.41
C ARG A 113 6.23 15.33 6.81
N ARG A 114 6.32 16.18 7.85
CA ARG A 114 6.06 15.77 9.24
C ARG A 114 4.62 15.26 9.43
N GLU A 115 3.65 15.92 8.81
CA GLU A 115 2.26 15.44 8.82
C GLU A 115 2.12 14.07 8.15
N LEU A 116 2.73 13.87 6.98
CA LEU A 116 2.69 12.58 6.26
C LEU A 116 3.35 11.46 7.07
N THR A 117 4.47 11.72 7.73
CA THR A 117 5.13 10.76 8.63
C THR A 117 4.22 10.36 9.78
N LYS A 118 3.46 11.31 10.33
CA LYS A 118 2.48 11.05 11.41
C LYS A 118 1.32 10.19 10.90
N VAL A 119 0.79 10.49 9.72
CA VAL A 119 -0.28 9.71 9.08
C VAL A 119 0.20 8.28 8.75
N ALA A 120 1.41 8.12 8.21
CA ALA A 120 2.01 6.80 7.97
C ALA A 120 2.12 5.97 9.27
N GLY A 121 2.51 6.62 10.38
CA GLY A 121 2.54 5.99 11.70
C GLY A 121 1.15 5.55 12.20
N GLN A 122 0.11 6.32 11.91
CA GLN A 122 -1.27 5.94 12.23
C GLN A 122 -1.71 4.69 11.47
N TYR A 123 -1.42 4.60 10.16
CA TYR A 123 -1.75 3.42 9.37
C TYR A 123 -0.99 2.17 9.86
N ALA A 124 0.29 2.31 10.20
CA ALA A 124 1.06 1.21 10.79
C ALA A 124 0.46 0.76 12.13
N GLU A 125 -0.01 1.67 12.98
CA GLU A 125 -0.67 1.28 14.23
C GLU A 125 -2.00 0.55 13.98
N HIS A 126 -2.80 0.99 13.00
CA HIS A 126 -4.00 0.26 12.60
C HIS A 126 -3.70 -1.17 12.12
N ALA A 127 -2.62 -1.35 11.36
CA ALA A 127 -2.16 -2.67 10.94
C ALA A 127 -1.72 -3.52 12.16
N ARG A 128 -0.94 -2.95 13.09
CA ARG A 128 -0.52 -3.63 14.33
C ARG A 128 -1.71 -4.04 15.20
N VAL A 129 -2.71 -3.18 15.35
CA VAL A 129 -3.94 -3.50 16.09
C VAL A 129 -4.69 -4.65 15.42
N SER A 130 -4.79 -4.64 14.08
CA SER A 130 -5.43 -5.72 13.33
C SER A 130 -4.71 -7.06 13.53
N VAL A 131 -3.37 -7.08 13.45
CA VAL A 131 -2.56 -8.28 13.71
C VAL A 131 -2.74 -8.76 15.16
N ARG A 132 -2.75 -7.86 16.15
CA ARG A 132 -3.00 -8.22 17.55
C ARG A 132 -4.39 -8.81 17.78
N ASN A 133 -5.41 -8.32 17.07
CA ASN A 133 -6.76 -8.89 17.13
C ASN A 133 -6.78 -10.31 16.54
N VAL A 134 -6.13 -10.54 15.40
CA VAL A 134 -6.02 -11.89 14.81
C VAL A 134 -5.29 -12.85 15.75
N ARG A 135 -4.21 -12.40 16.40
CA ARG A 135 -3.52 -13.19 17.42
C ARG A 135 -4.44 -13.54 18.60
N ARG A 136 -5.25 -12.58 19.06
CA ARG A 136 -6.21 -12.82 20.14
C ARG A 136 -7.24 -13.88 19.75
N ASP A 137 -7.77 -13.82 18.53
CA ASP A 137 -8.70 -14.81 18.02
C ASP A 137 -8.06 -16.21 17.96
N GLY A 138 -6.82 -16.32 17.48
CA GLY A 138 -6.05 -17.57 17.47
C GLY A 138 -5.82 -18.13 18.88
N MET A 139 -5.43 -17.27 19.82
CA MET A 139 -5.22 -17.65 21.22
C MET A 139 -6.52 -18.08 21.93
N ASP A 140 -7.64 -17.44 21.61
CA ASP A 140 -8.96 -17.82 22.15
C ASP A 140 -9.45 -19.17 21.57
N GLN A 141 -9.09 -19.50 20.32
CA GLN A 141 -9.35 -20.83 19.75
C GLN A 141 -8.52 -21.91 20.46
N ILE A 142 -7.22 -21.67 20.68
CA ILE A 142 -6.35 -22.60 21.41
C ILE A 142 -6.88 -22.86 22.82
N LYS A 143 -7.34 -21.82 23.54
CA LYS A 143 -7.97 -21.98 24.86
C LYS A 143 -9.26 -22.80 24.85
N LYS A 144 -10.11 -22.65 23.83
CA LYS A 144 -11.33 -23.46 23.69
C LYS A 144 -10.98 -24.92 23.47
N ALA A 145 -10.05 -25.18 22.56
CA ALA A 145 -9.63 -26.54 22.27
C ALA A 145 -8.90 -27.22 23.45
N LYS A 146 -8.23 -26.45 24.33
CA LYS A 146 -7.78 -26.95 25.64
C LYS A 146 -8.94 -27.45 26.50
N ALA A 147 -10.06 -26.74 26.53
CA ALA A 147 -11.26 -27.17 27.27
C ALA A 147 -11.92 -28.41 26.65
N ASP A 148 -11.78 -28.58 25.33
CA ASP A 148 -12.32 -29.72 24.58
C ASP A 148 -11.41 -30.97 24.61
N GLY A 149 -10.22 -30.89 25.23
CA GLY A 149 -9.36 -32.04 25.50
C GLY A 149 -7.98 -32.05 24.84
N MET A 150 -7.49 -30.92 24.33
CA MET A 150 -6.14 -30.79 23.79
C MET A 150 -5.04 -31.05 24.84
N SER A 151 -3.95 -31.68 24.42
CA SER A 151 -2.73 -31.86 25.23
C SER A 151 -2.05 -30.53 25.55
N GLU A 152 -1.35 -30.45 26.69
CA GLU A 152 -0.53 -29.28 27.02
C GLU A 152 0.65 -29.07 26.05
N ASP A 153 1.13 -30.15 25.41
CA ASP A 153 2.21 -30.08 24.44
C ASP A 153 1.74 -29.44 23.13
N ASP A 154 0.57 -29.83 22.61
CA ASP A 154 -0.04 -29.23 21.41
C ASP A 154 -0.42 -27.76 21.66
N GLN A 155 -0.90 -27.45 22.87
CA GLN A 155 -1.20 -26.07 23.26
C GLN A 155 0.04 -25.19 23.13
N LYS A 156 1.18 -25.62 23.70
CA LYS A 156 2.43 -24.85 23.62
C LYS A 156 2.92 -24.71 22.20
N PHE A 157 2.79 -25.75 21.39
CA PHE A 157 3.18 -25.74 19.98
C PHE A 157 2.38 -24.68 19.19
N TRP A 158 1.05 -24.72 19.28
CA TRP A 158 0.19 -23.76 18.59
C TRP A 158 0.33 -22.33 19.14
N GLU A 159 0.55 -22.16 20.44
CA GLU A 159 0.84 -20.84 21.03
C GLU A 159 2.15 -20.26 20.48
N SER A 160 3.20 -21.08 20.33
CA SER A 160 4.46 -20.63 19.72
C SER A 160 4.29 -20.27 18.25
N GLU A 161 3.60 -21.09 17.45
CA GLU A 161 3.36 -20.83 16.02
C GLU A 161 2.59 -19.52 15.81
N VAL A 162 1.51 -19.29 16.57
CA VAL A 162 0.73 -18.04 16.48
C VAL A 162 1.55 -16.82 16.89
N GLN A 163 2.41 -16.98 17.91
CA GLN A 163 3.28 -15.91 18.37
C GLN A 163 4.36 -15.59 17.32
N ASP A 164 5.03 -16.60 16.75
CA ASP A 164 6.06 -16.44 15.72
C ASP A 164 5.48 -15.79 14.45
N LEU A 165 4.29 -16.21 14.01
CA LEU A 165 3.57 -15.57 12.90
C LEU A 165 3.26 -14.09 13.20
N THR A 166 2.81 -13.79 14.42
CA THR A 166 2.51 -12.42 14.83
C THR A 166 3.77 -11.56 14.84
N ASP A 167 4.87 -12.07 15.39
CA ASP A 167 6.13 -11.34 15.51
C ASP A 167 6.76 -11.08 14.13
N ALA A 168 6.68 -12.06 13.22
CA ALA A 168 7.08 -11.88 11.83
C ALA A 168 6.27 -10.76 11.13
N MET A 169 4.95 -10.73 11.35
CA MET A 169 4.08 -9.72 10.74
C MET A 169 4.26 -8.33 11.34
N ILE A 170 4.46 -8.23 12.67
CA ILE A 170 4.79 -6.94 13.32
C ILE A 170 6.10 -6.39 12.77
N LYS A 171 7.13 -7.25 12.63
CA LYS A 171 8.41 -6.85 12.05
C LYS A 171 8.25 -6.37 10.61
N ALA A 172 7.44 -7.05 9.80
CA ALA A 172 7.16 -6.62 8.43
C ALA A 172 6.43 -5.27 8.36
N VAL A 173 5.51 -4.98 9.31
CA VAL A 173 4.86 -3.66 9.44
C VAL A 173 5.87 -2.58 9.80
N ASP A 174 6.76 -2.85 10.76
CA ASP A 174 7.77 -1.90 11.21
C ASP A 174 8.79 -1.59 10.11
N GLU A 175 9.27 -2.61 9.40
CA GLU A 175 10.14 -2.44 8.22
C GLU A 175 9.45 -1.62 7.12
N ALA A 176 8.16 -1.89 6.85
CA ALA A 176 7.41 -1.13 5.86
C ALA A 176 7.23 0.34 6.27
N LEU A 177 6.98 0.61 7.55
CA LEU A 177 6.86 1.96 8.09
C LEU A 177 8.21 2.69 8.00
N GLU A 178 9.30 2.08 8.44
CA GLU A 178 10.63 2.70 8.41
C GLU A 178 11.06 3.06 6.98
N ASN A 179 10.87 2.14 6.04
CA ASN A 179 11.10 2.40 4.62
C ASN A 179 10.28 3.59 4.11
N LYS A 180 9.00 3.68 4.50
CA LYS A 180 8.13 4.77 4.07
C LYS A 180 8.48 6.11 4.72
N GLN A 181 8.91 6.10 5.99
CA GLN A 181 9.36 7.30 6.69
C GLN A 181 10.68 7.81 6.12
N ALA A 182 11.63 6.92 5.84
CA ALA A 182 12.87 7.28 5.15
C ALA A 182 12.57 7.88 3.77
N GLU A 183 11.64 7.28 3.02
CA GLU A 183 11.19 7.80 1.72
C GLU A 183 10.62 9.23 1.82
N ILE A 184 9.80 9.52 2.85
CA ILE A 184 9.20 10.85 3.08
C ILE A 184 10.28 11.89 3.45
N MET A 185 11.30 11.48 4.20
CA MET A 185 12.31 12.38 4.75
C MET A 185 13.49 12.64 3.80
N GLN A 186 13.79 11.73 2.86
CA GLN A 186 14.95 11.80 1.98
C GLN A 186 14.77 12.68 0.73
N VAL A 187 13.53 13.07 0.39
CA VAL A 187 13.21 13.96 -0.74
C VAL A 187 13.51 15.42 -0.37
#